data_AF-A0A7S1LEI3-F1
#
_entry.id   AF-A0A7S1LEI3-F1
#
_cell.length_a   1.000
_cell.length_b   1.000
_cell.length_c   1.000
_cell.angle_alpha   90.00
_cell.angle_beta   90.00
_cell.angle_gamma   90.00
#
_symmetry.space_group_name_H-M   'P 1'
#
loop_
_entity.id
_entity.type
_entity.pdbx_description
1 polymer ?
#
loop_
_entity_poly.entity_id
_entity_poly.type
_entity_poly.pdbx_seq_one_letter_code
_entity_poly.pdbx_strand_id
1 'polypeptide(L)'
;EITLGARAPSQPLTFMTADGQACRYTEPLPSCELAAALSAQGTEAQRDACVDRHFAVWQEQVAQAQAAFSPTLVVSHSGKDSFTFEMAERFFTKALAWEAETGFLVCHETHRKRFLHSPWVARDFFRRFPAIRSGIKMCADLSHWINVAETNCDDAVLTSVIEDLADRFYHVHCRVGYDHGPQVADPRAPEWLPYMEGHERWWDAIWAAQARRGDTVTTMIAEHGPPNYQQTLPYSREPVACIWDVNHWIHLRRQARFAQLYGKENSSRVTESASQGYAPAALAAEHEKHAAGSNGCAAPETGA
;
A
#
# COMPACT_ATOMS: atom_id res chain seq x y z
N GLU A 1 -5.43 4.78 -22.74
CA GLU A 1 -6.90 4.84 -22.68
C GLU A 1 -7.48 3.47 -22.97
N ILE A 2 -8.30 2.95 -22.06
CA ILE A 2 -9.25 1.86 -22.35
C ILE A 2 -10.61 2.46 -22.03
N THR A 3 -11.45 2.63 -23.04
CA THR A 3 -12.82 3.12 -22.86
C THR A 3 -13.68 1.99 -22.32
N LEU A 4 -14.02 2.04 -21.04
CA LEU A 4 -14.99 1.13 -20.43
C LEU A 4 -16.40 1.67 -20.68
N GLY A 5 -17.14 1.01 -21.56
CA GLY A 5 -18.56 1.29 -21.77
C GLY A 5 -19.35 1.06 -20.47
N ALA A 6 -20.18 2.04 -20.10
CA ALA A 6 -21.03 1.98 -18.92
C ALA A 6 -21.91 0.71 -18.93
N ARG A 7 -21.92 -0.04 -17.82
CA ARG A 7 -22.84 -1.17 -17.62
C ARG A 7 -23.51 -1.06 -16.24
N ALA A 8 -24.81 -1.36 -16.23
CA ALA A 8 -25.70 -1.22 -15.08
C ALA A 8 -25.31 -2.15 -13.89
N PRO A 9 -25.59 -1.74 -12.64
CA PRO A 9 -25.18 -2.47 -11.44
C PRO A 9 -26.23 -3.53 -11.06
N SER A 10 -25.96 -4.82 -11.35
CA SER A 10 -26.58 -5.96 -10.62
C SER A 10 -26.14 -7.36 -11.06
N GLN A 11 -25.20 -7.55 -12.00
CA GLN A 11 -24.70 -8.90 -12.32
C GLN A 11 -23.38 -9.21 -11.60
N PRO A 12 -23.23 -10.39 -10.98
CA PRO A 12 -21.92 -10.85 -10.52
C PRO A 12 -20.97 -10.89 -11.72
N LEU A 13 -19.72 -10.48 -11.51
CA LEU A 13 -18.66 -10.60 -12.51
C LEU A 13 -18.39 -12.09 -12.74
N THR A 14 -19.06 -12.68 -13.73
CA THR A 14 -18.68 -14.00 -14.24
C THR A 14 -17.52 -13.79 -15.20
N PHE A 15 -16.29 -13.92 -14.70
CA PHE A 15 -15.12 -13.99 -15.57
C PHE A 15 -15.13 -15.35 -16.26
N MET A 16 -15.24 -15.33 -17.60
CA MET A 16 -15.02 -16.52 -18.42
C MET A 16 -13.53 -16.63 -18.69
N THR A 17 -12.97 -17.82 -18.51
CA THR A 17 -11.62 -18.14 -18.96
C THR A 17 -11.55 -18.09 -20.50
N ALA A 18 -10.35 -18.01 -21.07
CA ALA A 18 -10.14 -17.95 -22.52
C ALA A 18 -10.69 -19.16 -23.29
N ASP A 19 -10.96 -20.27 -22.60
CA ASP A 19 -11.55 -21.52 -23.08
C ASP A 19 -13.07 -21.64 -22.81
N GLY A 20 -13.73 -20.57 -22.36
CA GLY A 20 -15.20 -20.49 -22.25
C GLY A 20 -15.80 -21.31 -21.10
N GLN A 21 -14.99 -21.79 -20.15
CA GLN A 21 -15.50 -22.41 -18.93
C GLN A 21 -15.92 -21.34 -17.92
N ALA A 22 -17.06 -21.56 -17.25
CA ALA A 22 -17.47 -20.76 -16.11
C ALA A 22 -16.48 -20.97 -14.97
N CYS A 23 -15.78 -19.91 -14.56
CA CYS A 23 -14.99 -19.91 -13.34
C CYS A 23 -15.89 -20.28 -12.16
N ARG A 24 -15.61 -21.42 -11.53
CA ARG A 24 -16.26 -21.77 -10.26
C ARG A 24 -15.51 -21.01 -9.20
N TYR A 25 -16.04 -19.85 -8.80
CA TYR A 25 -15.62 -19.19 -7.57
C TYR A 25 -15.65 -20.23 -6.46
N THR A 26 -14.48 -20.71 -6.03
CA THR A 26 -14.40 -21.55 -4.85
C THR A 26 -14.86 -20.68 -3.70
N GLU A 27 -15.99 -21.04 -3.07
CA GLU A 27 -16.57 -20.18 -2.05
C GLU A 27 -15.55 -19.89 -0.96
N PRO A 28 -15.55 -18.67 -0.40
CA PRO A 28 -14.62 -18.32 0.66
C PRO A 28 -14.83 -19.28 1.82
N LEU A 29 -13.79 -19.56 2.60
CA LEU A 29 -13.92 -20.35 3.83
C LEU A 29 -15.10 -19.82 4.67
N PRO A 30 -16.09 -20.67 5.00
CA PRO A 30 -17.14 -20.30 5.92
C PRO A 30 -16.51 -19.85 7.24
N SER A 31 -17.00 -18.75 7.81
CA SER A 31 -16.47 -18.19 9.05
C SER A 31 -16.45 -19.20 10.21
N CYS A 32 -17.40 -20.14 10.23
CA CYS A 32 -17.47 -21.21 11.22
C CYS A 32 -16.32 -22.23 11.11
N GLU A 33 -15.87 -22.56 9.90
CA GLU A 33 -14.76 -23.50 9.70
C GLU A 33 -13.43 -22.87 10.14
N LEU A 34 -13.21 -21.59 9.80
CA LEU A 34 -12.05 -20.85 10.25
C LEU A 34 -12.06 -20.68 11.78
N ALA A 35 -13.22 -20.38 12.38
CA ALA A 35 -13.35 -20.29 13.83
C ALA A 35 -13.05 -21.63 14.53
N ALA A 36 -13.51 -22.76 13.98
CA ALA A 36 -13.21 -24.08 14.52
C ALA A 36 -11.70 -24.39 14.44
N ALA A 37 -11.06 -24.11 13.30
CA ALA A 37 -9.63 -24.32 13.09
C ALA A 37 -8.75 -23.46 14.03
N LEU A 38 -9.18 -22.24 14.34
CA LEU A 38 -8.49 -21.31 15.23
C LEU A 38 -8.80 -21.53 16.72
N SER A 39 -9.80 -22.35 17.05
CA SER A 39 -10.13 -22.66 18.44
C SER A 39 -9.02 -23.45 19.15
N ALA A 40 -9.05 -23.46 20.48
CA ALA A 40 -8.13 -24.28 21.29
C ALA A 40 -8.24 -25.78 20.98
N GLN A 41 -9.37 -26.23 20.42
CA GLN A 41 -9.63 -27.60 20.00
C GLN A 41 -9.34 -27.83 18.50
N GLY A 42 -8.97 -26.78 17.77
CA GLY A 42 -8.68 -26.85 16.36
C GLY A 42 -7.47 -27.74 16.08
N THR A 43 -7.66 -28.74 15.23
CA THR A 43 -6.59 -29.66 14.82
C THR A 43 -5.72 -29.04 13.75
N GLU A 44 -4.50 -29.55 13.61
CA GLU A 44 -3.58 -29.16 12.52
C GLU A 44 -4.22 -29.39 11.14
N ALA A 45 -4.91 -30.52 10.95
CA ALA A 45 -5.63 -30.83 9.72
C ALA A 45 -6.73 -29.79 9.38
N GLN A 46 -7.42 -29.23 10.38
CA GLN A 46 -8.42 -28.19 10.16
C GLN A 46 -7.79 -26.86 9.76
N ARG A 47 -6.68 -26.48 10.41
CA ARG A 47 -5.89 -25.29 10.02
C ARG A 47 -5.34 -25.46 8.62
N ASP A 48 -4.90 -26.68 8.30
CA ASP A 48 -4.37 -27.02 7.00
C ASP A 48 -5.40 -26.90 5.88
N ALA A 49 -6.60 -27.45 6.10
CA ALA A 49 -7.71 -27.29 5.17
C ALA A 49 -8.08 -25.81 4.96
N CYS A 50 -7.99 -24.98 6.01
CA CYS A 50 -8.21 -23.53 5.89
C CYS A 50 -7.13 -22.87 5.02
N VAL A 51 -5.85 -23.16 5.27
CA VAL A 51 -4.77 -22.61 4.44
C VAL A 51 -4.88 -23.07 2.98
N ASP A 52 -5.20 -24.35 2.76
CA ASP A 52 -5.31 -24.93 1.43
C ASP A 52 -6.46 -24.32 0.62
N ARG A 53 -7.62 -24.10 1.24
CA ARG A 53 -8.74 -23.44 0.57
C ARG A 53 -8.45 -21.97 0.27
N HIS A 54 -7.86 -21.23 1.23
CA HIS A 54 -7.48 -19.84 0.99
C HIS A 54 -6.43 -19.72 -0.13
N PHE A 55 -5.47 -20.64 -0.17
CA PHE A 55 -4.50 -20.73 -1.25
C PHE A 55 -5.14 -21.02 -2.60
N ALA A 56 -6.08 -21.97 -2.68
CA ALA A 56 -6.76 -22.30 -3.93
C ALA A 56 -7.52 -21.10 -4.52
N VAL A 57 -8.28 -20.37 -3.69
CA VAL A 57 -8.98 -19.14 -4.10
C VAL A 57 -7.98 -18.08 -4.58
N TRP A 58 -6.91 -17.87 -3.82
CA TRP A 58 -5.87 -16.91 -4.17
C TRP A 58 -5.20 -17.24 -5.51
N GLN A 59 -4.81 -18.50 -5.71
CA GLN A 59 -4.16 -19.00 -6.92
C GLN A 59 -5.06 -18.82 -8.14
N GLU A 60 -6.35 -19.17 -8.01
CA GLU A 60 -7.35 -19.01 -9.06
C GLU A 60 -7.52 -17.53 -9.45
N GLN A 61 -7.64 -16.63 -8.47
CA GLN A 61 -7.78 -15.18 -8.71
C GLN A 61 -6.56 -14.58 -9.39
N VAL A 62 -5.34 -14.95 -8.97
CA VAL A 62 -4.12 -14.46 -9.61
C VAL A 62 -4.01 -14.99 -11.03
N ALA A 63 -4.28 -16.28 -11.27
CA ALA A 63 -4.26 -16.86 -12.60
C ALA A 63 -5.28 -16.21 -13.54
N GLN A 64 -6.49 -15.92 -13.05
CA GLN A 64 -7.52 -15.20 -13.81
C GLN A 64 -7.08 -13.77 -14.16
N ALA A 65 -6.54 -13.02 -13.19
CA ALA A 65 -6.04 -11.68 -13.42
C ALA A 65 -4.92 -11.70 -14.49
N GLN A 66 -4.02 -12.68 -14.40
CA GLN A 66 -2.95 -12.83 -15.38
C GLN A 66 -3.49 -13.14 -16.78
N ALA A 67 -4.40 -14.10 -16.90
CA ALA A 67 -5.00 -14.49 -18.17
C ALA A 67 -5.80 -13.35 -18.82
N ALA A 68 -6.54 -12.59 -18.02
CA ALA A 68 -7.42 -11.52 -18.52
C ALA A 68 -6.68 -10.24 -18.90
N PHE A 69 -5.63 -9.88 -18.16
CA PHE A 69 -5.00 -8.55 -18.27
C PHE A 69 -3.52 -8.57 -18.64
N SER A 70 -2.84 -9.73 -18.55
CA SER A 70 -1.38 -9.84 -18.70
C SER A 70 -0.61 -8.73 -17.96
N PRO A 71 -0.89 -8.48 -16.67
CA PRO A 71 -0.32 -7.36 -15.94
C PRO A 71 1.17 -7.57 -15.68
N THR A 72 1.90 -6.47 -15.48
CA THR A 72 3.30 -6.48 -15.05
C THR A 72 3.47 -7.04 -13.62
N LEU A 73 2.48 -6.81 -12.76
CA LEU A 73 2.40 -7.37 -11.41
C LEU A 73 0.94 -7.47 -10.96
N VAL A 74 0.67 -8.33 -9.98
CA VAL A 74 -0.62 -8.44 -9.31
C VAL A 74 -0.46 -8.04 -7.84
N VAL A 75 -1.22 -7.06 -7.37
CA VAL A 75 -1.31 -6.78 -5.92
C VAL A 75 -2.37 -7.70 -5.32
N SER A 76 -2.05 -8.34 -4.20
CA SER A 76 -2.93 -9.32 -3.58
C SER A 76 -3.13 -9.11 -2.08
N HIS A 77 -4.40 -9.24 -1.71
CA HIS A 77 -4.87 -9.38 -0.35
C HIS A 77 -4.67 -10.81 0.17
N SER A 78 -3.47 -11.09 0.66
CA SER A 78 -3.03 -12.43 1.01
C SER A 78 -3.04 -12.75 2.50
N GLY A 79 -3.40 -14.01 2.82
CA GLY A 79 -3.69 -14.44 4.19
C GLY A 79 -4.87 -13.73 4.85
N LYS A 80 -5.22 -14.20 6.05
CA LYS A 80 -6.13 -13.51 6.97
C LYS A 80 -5.33 -12.98 8.15
N ASP A 81 -5.78 -11.86 8.72
CA ASP A 81 -5.24 -11.33 9.98
C ASP A 81 -5.40 -12.29 11.16
N SER A 82 -6.36 -13.21 11.08
CA SER A 82 -6.58 -14.27 12.06
C SER A 82 -5.71 -15.53 11.89
N PHE A 83 -4.87 -15.62 10.86
CA PHE A 83 -3.98 -16.76 10.69
C PHE A 83 -2.89 -16.78 11.78
N THR A 84 -2.56 -17.97 12.27
CA THR A 84 -1.35 -18.14 13.08
C THR A 84 -0.11 -17.98 12.19
N PHE A 85 1.05 -17.84 12.82
CA PHE A 85 2.33 -17.75 12.13
C PHE A 85 2.61 -18.98 11.26
N GLU A 86 2.29 -20.18 11.74
CA GLU A 86 2.45 -21.44 11.03
C GLU A 86 1.48 -21.53 9.83
N MET A 87 0.23 -21.07 10.00
CA MET A 87 -0.72 -21.00 8.89
C MET A 87 -0.25 -20.04 7.79
N ALA A 88 0.28 -18.88 8.17
CA ALA A 88 0.80 -17.91 7.24
C ALA A 88 2.08 -18.37 6.56
N GLU A 89 3.01 -18.99 7.29
CA GLU A 89 4.20 -19.63 6.72
C GLU A 89 3.81 -20.66 5.67
N ARG A 90 2.86 -21.56 5.98
CA ARG A 90 2.39 -22.56 5.01
C ARG A 90 1.75 -21.91 3.78
N PHE A 91 0.93 -20.87 3.96
CA PHE A 91 0.35 -20.13 2.84
C PHE A 91 1.44 -19.51 1.95
N PHE A 92 2.38 -18.75 2.53
CA PHE A 92 3.41 -18.06 1.75
C PHE A 92 4.41 -19.04 1.13
N THR A 93 4.70 -20.18 1.77
CA THR A 93 5.51 -21.23 1.16
C THR A 93 4.89 -21.73 -0.13
N LYS A 94 3.58 -22.00 -0.13
CA LYS A 94 2.85 -22.41 -1.33
C LYS A 94 2.78 -21.31 -2.39
N ALA A 95 2.52 -20.06 -1.97
CA ALA A 95 2.48 -18.90 -2.86
C ALA A 95 3.82 -18.68 -3.58
N LEU A 96 4.93 -18.68 -2.82
CA LEU A 96 6.27 -18.49 -3.37
C LEU A 96 6.67 -19.64 -4.32
N ALA A 97 6.32 -20.88 -3.99
CA ALA A 97 6.58 -22.02 -4.87
C ALA A 97 5.82 -21.87 -6.21
N TRP A 98 4.56 -21.45 -6.15
CA TRP A 98 3.75 -21.26 -7.35
C TRP A 98 4.16 -20.02 -8.17
N GLU A 99 4.55 -18.92 -7.54
CA GLU A 99 5.15 -17.77 -8.21
C GLU A 99 6.44 -18.16 -8.94
N ALA A 100 7.28 -19.00 -8.33
CA ALA A 100 8.50 -19.50 -8.96
C ALA A 100 8.19 -20.41 -10.17
N GLU A 101 7.15 -21.24 -10.08
CA GLU A 101 6.70 -22.11 -11.17
C GLU A 101 6.14 -21.31 -12.37
N THR A 102 5.33 -20.29 -12.08
CA THR A 102 4.61 -19.52 -13.11
C THR A 102 5.39 -18.32 -13.64
N GLY A 103 6.36 -17.82 -12.87
CA GLY A 103 7.04 -16.56 -13.13
C GLY A 103 6.17 -15.33 -12.85
N PHE A 104 4.99 -15.47 -12.24
CA PHE A 104 4.11 -14.33 -11.95
C PHE A 104 4.66 -13.51 -10.78
N LEU A 105 4.65 -12.19 -10.93
CA LEU A 105 5.03 -11.25 -9.88
C LEU A 105 3.80 -10.87 -9.06
N VAL A 106 3.65 -11.46 -7.87
CA VAL A 106 2.57 -11.12 -6.94
C VAL A 106 3.13 -10.31 -5.76
N CYS A 107 2.55 -9.13 -5.52
CA CYS A 107 2.89 -8.26 -4.41
C CYS A 107 1.84 -8.39 -3.31
N HIS A 108 2.23 -8.86 -2.13
CA HIS A 108 1.32 -8.99 -0.99
C HIS A 108 1.20 -7.67 -0.24
N GLU A 109 -0.01 -7.11 -0.21
CA GLU A 109 -0.26 -5.78 0.34
C GLU A 109 -0.26 -5.75 1.86
N THR A 110 0.31 -4.70 2.43
CA THR A 110 0.21 -4.32 3.85
C THR A 110 -1.20 -3.82 4.18
N HIS A 111 -2.22 -4.66 4.07
CA HIS A 111 -3.62 -4.25 4.20
C HIS A 111 -4.28 -4.79 5.48
N ARG A 112 -5.16 -4.00 6.12
CA ARG A 112 -5.97 -4.45 7.26
C ARG A 112 -6.84 -5.66 6.90
N LYS A 113 -7.16 -6.54 7.85
CA LYS A 113 -7.83 -7.84 7.58
C LYS A 113 -6.98 -8.89 6.86
N ARG A 114 -5.72 -8.59 6.54
CA ARG A 114 -4.75 -9.51 5.91
C ARG A 114 -3.60 -9.80 6.85
N PHE A 115 -2.83 -10.84 6.57
CA PHE A 115 -1.83 -11.30 7.52
C PHE A 115 -0.77 -10.21 7.82
N LEU A 116 -0.31 -9.50 6.78
CA LEU A 116 0.67 -8.41 6.87
C LEU A 116 0.06 -7.06 7.30
N HIS A 117 -1.10 -7.05 7.98
CA HIS A 117 -1.81 -5.82 8.39
C HIS A 117 -1.05 -4.94 9.38
N SER A 118 -0.17 -5.53 10.19
CA SER A 118 0.54 -4.84 11.27
C SER A 118 2.04 -4.81 10.99
N PRO A 119 2.72 -3.67 11.18
CA PRO A 119 4.18 -3.60 11.10
C PRO A 119 4.85 -4.54 12.11
N TRP A 120 4.24 -4.71 13.29
CA TRP A 120 4.76 -5.54 14.37
C TRP A 120 4.65 -7.03 14.01
N VAL A 121 3.50 -7.45 13.48
CA VAL A 121 3.28 -8.82 12.98
C VAL A 121 4.26 -9.13 11.85
N ALA A 122 4.39 -8.23 10.85
CA ALA A 122 5.31 -8.42 9.74
C ALA A 122 6.77 -8.56 10.22
N ARG A 123 7.23 -7.66 11.10
CA ARG A 123 8.57 -7.70 11.71
C ARG A 123 8.86 -9.03 12.39
N ASP A 124 7.96 -9.49 13.26
CA ASP A 124 8.20 -10.69 14.07
C ASP A 124 8.04 -11.97 13.24
N PHE A 125 7.11 -11.98 12.29
CA PHE A 125 6.94 -13.07 11.33
C PHE A 125 8.18 -13.25 10.46
N PHE A 126 8.68 -12.19 9.83
CA PHE A 126 9.84 -12.29 8.94
C PHE A 126 11.16 -12.60 9.67
N ARG A 127 11.27 -12.25 10.95
CA ARG A 127 12.38 -12.71 11.80
C ARG A 127 12.32 -14.21 12.08
N ARG A 128 11.12 -14.74 12.29
CA ARG A 128 10.92 -16.18 12.56
C ARG A 128 11.05 -17.03 11.31
N PHE A 129 10.60 -16.53 10.14
CA PHE A 129 10.60 -17.27 8.88
C PHE A 129 11.45 -16.54 7.81
N PRO A 130 12.78 -16.56 7.93
CA PRO A 130 13.68 -15.84 7.01
C PRO A 130 13.59 -16.35 5.57
N ALA A 131 13.22 -17.62 5.36
CA ALA A 131 12.98 -18.18 4.01
C ALA A 131 11.78 -17.55 3.31
N ILE A 132 10.73 -17.17 4.05
CA ILE A 132 9.61 -16.42 3.50
C ILE A 132 10.05 -14.98 3.21
N ARG A 133 10.74 -14.34 4.17
CA ARG A 133 11.25 -12.98 4.00
C ARG A 133 12.09 -12.83 2.74
N SER A 134 13.01 -13.75 2.47
CA SER A 134 13.92 -13.63 1.32
C SER A 134 13.21 -13.68 -0.04
N GLY A 135 12.09 -14.42 -0.15
CA GLY A 135 11.35 -14.61 -1.40
C GLY A 135 10.15 -13.68 -1.59
N ILE A 136 9.60 -13.12 -0.51
CA ILE A 136 8.35 -12.36 -0.57
C ILE A 136 8.53 -11.01 -1.29
N LYS A 137 7.51 -10.64 -2.06
CA LYS A 137 7.36 -9.32 -2.67
C LYS A 137 6.12 -8.67 -2.07
N MET A 138 6.25 -7.43 -1.64
CA MET A 138 5.20 -6.72 -0.92
C MET A 138 4.75 -5.48 -1.70
N CYS A 139 3.47 -5.13 -1.53
CA CYS A 139 2.94 -3.82 -1.87
C CYS A 139 2.90 -2.96 -0.61
N ALA A 140 3.53 -1.78 -0.67
CA ALA A 140 3.56 -0.81 0.42
C ALA A 140 2.31 0.08 0.37
N ASP A 141 1.23 -0.35 1.01
CA ASP A 141 0.21 0.57 1.52
C ASP A 141 0.49 0.85 3.00
N LEU A 142 1.38 1.82 3.24
CA LEU A 142 1.85 2.16 4.58
C LEU A 142 0.79 2.93 5.39
N SER A 143 -0.26 3.42 4.74
CA SER A 143 -1.38 4.09 5.39
C SER A 143 -2.13 3.16 6.36
N HIS A 144 -2.11 1.85 6.09
CA HIS A 144 -2.65 0.85 6.99
C HIS A 144 -1.76 0.61 8.21
N TRP A 145 -0.44 0.59 8.02
CA TRP A 145 0.50 0.34 9.11
C TRP A 145 0.53 1.46 10.12
N ILE A 146 0.54 2.72 9.67
CA ILE A 146 0.46 3.89 10.57
C ILE A 146 -0.83 3.86 11.39
N ASN A 147 -1.96 3.55 10.76
CA ASN A 147 -3.25 3.41 11.44
C ASN A 147 -3.29 2.23 12.43
N VAL A 148 -2.67 1.09 12.10
CA VAL A 148 -2.65 -0.07 13.02
C VAL A 148 -1.68 0.16 14.18
N ALA A 149 -0.61 0.92 13.94
CA ALA A 149 0.34 1.30 14.96
C ALA A 149 -0.18 2.43 15.88
N GLU A 150 -1.25 3.15 15.48
CA GLU A 150 -1.80 4.32 16.19
C GLU A 150 -0.67 5.30 16.57
N THR A 151 0.16 5.63 15.59
CA THR A 151 1.33 6.52 15.73
C THR A 151 1.50 7.40 14.49
N ASN A 152 2.52 8.25 14.47
CA ASN A 152 2.80 9.16 13.36
C ASN A 152 4.07 8.79 12.58
N CYS A 153 4.39 9.56 11.54
CA CYS A 153 5.55 9.31 10.68
C CYS A 153 6.92 9.60 11.30
N ASP A 154 6.97 10.20 12.49
CA ASP A 154 8.21 10.48 13.23
C ASP A 154 8.52 9.39 14.28
N ASP A 155 7.65 8.38 14.40
CA ASP A 155 7.92 7.20 15.21
C ASP A 155 9.12 6.41 14.66
N ALA A 156 10.20 6.43 15.43
CA ALA A 156 11.45 5.80 15.05
C ALA A 156 11.32 4.27 14.93
N VAL A 157 10.45 3.64 15.71
CA VAL A 157 10.27 2.19 15.69
C VAL A 157 9.51 1.78 14.43
N LEU A 158 8.40 2.46 14.11
CA LEU A 158 7.66 2.22 12.87
C LEU A 158 8.55 2.46 11.64
N THR A 159 9.25 3.59 11.62
CA THR A 159 10.17 3.92 10.52
C THR A 159 11.25 2.85 10.36
N SER A 160 11.88 2.40 11.46
CA SER A 160 12.89 1.34 11.39
C SER A 160 12.37 0.02 10.80
N VAL A 161 11.10 -0.33 11.05
CA VAL A 161 10.48 -1.55 10.50
C VAL A 161 10.23 -1.41 9.00
N ILE A 162 9.77 -0.24 8.56
CA ILE A 162 9.53 0.05 7.15
C ILE A 162 10.86 0.05 6.38
N GLU A 163 11.89 0.68 6.91
CA GLU A 163 13.22 0.72 6.31
C GLU A 163 13.89 -0.66 6.27
N ASP A 164 13.76 -1.46 7.33
CA ASP A 164 14.24 -2.85 7.35
C ASP A 164 13.57 -3.70 6.26
N LEU A 165 12.31 -3.44 5.93
CA LEU A 165 11.56 -4.16 4.90
C LEU A 165 11.55 -3.46 3.53
N ALA A 166 12.27 -2.34 3.38
CA ALA A 166 12.26 -1.54 2.16
C ALA A 166 12.61 -2.35 0.91
N ASP A 167 13.55 -3.30 1.05
CA ASP A 167 14.01 -4.18 -0.02
C ASP A 167 13.05 -5.34 -0.36
N ARG A 168 11.92 -5.44 0.35
CA ARG A 168 10.83 -6.37 0.06
C ARG A 168 9.67 -5.71 -0.69
N PHE A 169 9.64 -4.38 -0.78
CA PHE A 169 8.58 -3.66 -1.48
C PHE A 169 8.89 -3.51 -2.98
N TYR A 170 7.94 -3.93 -3.82
CA TYR A 170 8.03 -3.91 -5.29
C TYR A 170 6.99 -2.96 -5.91
N HIS A 171 5.94 -2.64 -5.16
CA HIS A 171 4.90 -1.69 -5.55
C HIS A 171 4.53 -0.78 -4.37
N VAL A 172 4.09 0.44 -4.65
CA VAL A 172 3.68 1.41 -3.63
C VAL A 172 2.27 1.90 -3.89
N HIS A 173 1.39 1.79 -2.89
CA HIS A 173 0.14 2.53 -2.85
C HIS A 173 0.38 3.84 -2.10
N CYS A 174 0.30 4.96 -2.83
CA CYS A 174 0.51 6.30 -2.31
C CYS A 174 -0.77 6.85 -1.63
N ARG A 175 -1.36 6.08 -0.71
CA ARG A 175 -2.38 6.57 0.21
C ARG A 175 -1.71 7.19 1.43
N VAL A 176 -2.25 8.30 1.92
CA VAL A 176 -1.73 8.99 3.11
C VAL A 176 -2.67 8.71 4.27
N GLY A 177 -2.20 7.91 5.22
CA GLY A 177 -2.92 7.63 6.46
C GLY A 177 -2.45 8.51 7.60
N TYR A 178 -3.06 8.31 8.76
CA TYR A 178 -2.72 8.92 10.03
C TYR A 178 -2.99 7.92 11.16
N ASP A 179 -2.62 8.28 12.38
CA ASP A 179 -2.79 7.49 13.59
C ASP A 179 -4.20 6.90 13.73
N HIS A 180 -5.25 7.68 13.41
CA HIS A 180 -6.64 7.23 13.58
C HIS A 180 -7.36 6.82 12.27
N GLY A 181 -6.66 6.76 11.14
CA GLY A 181 -7.30 6.42 9.87
C GLY A 181 -6.34 6.01 8.75
N PRO A 182 -6.77 5.12 7.84
CA PRO A 182 -5.98 4.78 6.64
C PRO A 182 -5.87 5.95 5.66
N GLN A 183 -6.63 7.02 5.87
CA GLN A 183 -6.82 8.03 4.85
C GLN A 183 -7.17 9.35 5.52
N VAL A 184 -6.31 10.34 5.33
CA VAL A 184 -6.61 11.73 5.69
C VAL A 184 -7.70 12.30 4.78
N ALA A 185 -8.41 13.33 5.25
CA ALA A 185 -9.48 13.97 4.47
C ALA A 185 -8.99 14.51 3.12
N ASP A 186 -7.86 15.22 3.17
CA ASP A 186 -7.19 15.81 2.01
C ASP A 186 -5.70 16.04 2.33
N PRO A 187 -4.76 15.31 1.71
CA PRO A 187 -3.33 15.42 2.01
C PRO A 187 -2.72 16.77 1.56
N ARG A 188 -3.50 17.63 0.89
CA ARG A 188 -3.11 19.00 0.52
C ARG A 188 -3.28 19.99 1.67
N ALA A 189 -4.11 19.67 2.66
CA ALA A 189 -4.39 20.59 3.75
C ALA A 189 -3.17 20.72 4.68
N PRO A 190 -2.84 21.91 5.20
CA PRO A 190 -1.65 22.14 6.02
C PRO A 190 -1.53 21.21 7.23
N GLU A 191 -2.64 20.86 7.86
CA GLU A 191 -2.69 19.94 9.00
C GLU A 191 -2.31 18.49 8.64
N TRP A 192 -2.42 18.10 7.37
CA TRP A 192 -2.08 16.78 6.87
C TRP A 192 -0.72 16.72 6.17
N LEU A 193 -0.08 17.87 5.91
CA LEU A 193 1.25 17.93 5.29
C LEU A 193 2.31 17.11 6.03
N PRO A 194 2.39 17.13 7.39
CA PRO A 194 3.37 16.30 8.10
C PRO A 194 3.21 14.80 7.82
N TYR A 195 1.98 14.31 7.69
CA TYR A 195 1.70 12.91 7.34
C TYR A 195 2.05 12.62 5.88
N MET A 196 1.69 13.54 4.96
CA MET A 196 2.08 13.42 3.55
C MET A 196 3.60 13.29 3.44
N GLU A 197 4.36 14.26 3.94
CA GLU A 197 5.83 14.30 3.91
C GLU A 197 6.48 13.11 4.62
N GLY A 198 5.88 12.65 5.71
CA GLY A 198 6.30 11.44 6.40
C GLY A 198 6.19 10.18 5.55
N HIS A 199 5.06 9.99 4.86
CA HIS A 199 4.90 8.90 3.90
C HIS A 199 5.87 9.04 2.72
N GLU A 200 6.17 10.28 2.29
CA GLU A 200 7.16 10.51 1.24
C GLU A 200 8.54 9.98 1.61
N ARG A 201 9.00 10.17 2.84
CA ARG A 201 10.28 9.64 3.32
C ARG A 201 10.32 8.12 3.24
N TRP A 202 9.24 7.45 3.65
CA TRP A 202 9.15 5.99 3.56
C TRP A 202 9.14 5.49 2.11
N TRP A 203 8.40 6.15 1.22
CA TRP A 203 8.36 5.79 -0.20
C TRP A 203 9.70 6.03 -0.90
N ASP A 204 10.42 7.08 -0.52
CA ASP A 204 11.77 7.32 -1.02
C ASP A 204 12.76 6.25 -0.55
N ALA A 205 12.65 5.80 0.71
CA ALA A 205 13.46 4.69 1.22
C ALA A 205 13.22 3.39 0.43
N ILE A 206 11.96 3.15 0.04
CA ILE A 206 11.57 2.03 -0.84
C ILE A 206 12.19 2.19 -2.23
N TRP A 207 12.07 3.36 -2.87
CA TRP A 207 12.70 3.60 -4.19
C TRP A 207 14.21 3.44 -4.13
N ALA A 208 14.86 3.91 -3.07
CA ALA A 208 16.29 3.74 -2.88
C ALA A 208 16.67 2.25 -2.69
N ALA A 209 15.84 1.47 -1.99
CA ALA A 209 16.04 0.03 -1.86
C ALA A 209 15.84 -0.73 -3.17
N GLN A 210 14.82 -0.35 -3.96
CA GLN A 210 14.59 -0.89 -5.32
C GLN A 210 15.79 -0.62 -6.23
N ALA A 211 16.30 0.61 -6.24
CA ALA A 211 17.49 0.97 -7.02
C ALA A 211 18.72 0.16 -6.59
N ARG A 212 18.95 -0.01 -5.27
CA ARG A 212 20.05 -0.84 -4.74
C ARG A 212 19.90 -2.32 -5.09
N ARG A 213 18.67 -2.83 -5.17
CA ARG A 213 18.37 -4.19 -5.61
C ARG A 213 18.61 -4.39 -7.11
N GLY A 214 18.78 -3.30 -7.87
CA GLY A 214 19.02 -3.32 -9.31
C GLY A 214 17.76 -3.20 -10.15
N ASP A 215 16.63 -2.83 -9.55
CA ASP A 215 15.38 -2.61 -10.28
C ASP A 215 15.53 -1.39 -11.20
N THR A 216 15.15 -1.55 -12.46
CA THR A 216 15.19 -0.48 -13.48
C THR A 216 13.86 0.23 -13.65
N VAL A 217 12.79 -0.32 -13.07
CA VAL A 217 11.43 0.21 -13.13
C VAL A 217 10.81 0.08 -11.75
N THR A 218 10.15 1.15 -11.30
CA THR A 218 9.26 1.12 -10.13
C THR A 218 7.84 1.44 -10.56
N THR A 219 6.87 1.03 -9.75
CA THR A 219 5.46 1.29 -9.97
C THR A 219 4.82 1.81 -8.70
N MET A 220 3.90 2.75 -8.86
CA MET A 220 3.11 3.31 -7.77
C MET A 220 1.73 3.71 -8.26
N ILE A 221 0.76 3.79 -7.34
CA ILE A 221 -0.59 4.30 -7.62
C ILE A 221 -1.02 5.24 -6.50
N ALA A 222 -1.64 6.37 -6.84
CA ALA A 222 -2.33 7.19 -5.85
C ALA A 222 -3.67 6.53 -5.53
N GLU A 223 -3.87 6.18 -4.27
CA GLU A 223 -4.89 5.19 -3.89
C GLU A 223 -5.88 5.72 -2.83
N HIS A 224 -6.04 7.03 -2.65
CA HIS A 224 -7.14 7.52 -1.82
C HIS A 224 -8.47 6.98 -2.37
N GLY A 225 -9.22 6.27 -1.53
CA GLY A 225 -10.44 5.58 -1.88
C GLY A 225 -11.69 6.45 -1.68
N PRO A 226 -12.79 6.18 -2.40
CA PRO A 226 -14.07 6.86 -2.23
C PRO A 226 -14.71 6.52 -0.86
N PRO A 227 -15.85 7.14 -0.48
CA PRO A 227 -16.62 6.69 0.67
C PRO A 227 -16.87 5.16 0.62
N ASN A 228 -16.70 4.41 1.70
CA ASN A 228 -16.56 4.82 3.11
C ASN A 228 -15.11 5.01 3.60
N TYR A 229 -14.10 5.00 2.72
CA TYR A 229 -12.73 5.39 3.11
C TYR A 229 -12.62 6.90 3.26
N GLN A 230 -13.17 7.63 2.28
CA GLN A 230 -13.20 9.07 2.30
C GLN A 230 -14.14 9.59 3.39
N GLN A 231 -13.68 10.56 4.17
CA GLN A 231 -14.51 11.26 5.14
C GLN A 231 -15.64 12.01 4.42
N THR A 232 -16.82 12.00 5.02
CA THR A 232 -18.01 12.65 4.48
C THR A 232 -18.68 13.51 5.53
N LEU A 233 -19.37 14.57 5.11
CA LEU A 233 -20.19 15.37 6.01
C LEU A 233 -21.27 14.50 6.70
N PRO A 234 -21.53 14.71 8.01
CA PRO A 234 -22.61 14.03 8.70
C PRO A 234 -23.95 14.25 7.99
N TYR A 235 -24.81 13.23 8.02
CA TYR A 235 -26.15 13.20 7.41
C TYR A 235 -26.17 13.24 5.87
N SER A 236 -25.55 14.23 5.22
CA SER A 236 -25.55 14.35 3.75
C SER A 236 -24.70 13.29 3.06
N ARG A 237 -23.66 12.79 3.76
CA ARG A 237 -22.65 11.86 3.21
C ARG A 237 -21.91 12.43 2.00
N GLU A 238 -21.91 13.74 1.84
CA GLU A 238 -21.13 14.41 0.81
C GLU A 238 -19.63 14.26 1.11
N PRO A 239 -18.80 13.82 0.15
CA PRO A 239 -17.35 13.77 0.33
C PRO A 239 -16.76 15.12 0.69
N VAL A 240 -15.87 15.16 1.68
CA VAL A 240 -15.21 16.42 2.10
C VAL A 240 -14.18 16.94 1.10
N ALA A 241 -13.81 16.14 0.10
CA ALA A 241 -12.91 16.51 -0.99
C ALA A 241 -13.26 15.77 -2.30
N CYS A 242 -12.80 16.27 -3.44
CA CYS A 242 -12.88 15.54 -4.71
C CYS A 242 -11.78 14.47 -4.77
N ILE A 243 -12.16 13.18 -4.76
CA ILE A 243 -11.21 12.07 -4.70
C ILE A 243 -10.30 11.98 -5.93
N TRP A 244 -10.82 12.37 -7.10
CA TRP A 244 -10.05 12.45 -8.34
C TRP A 244 -8.93 13.48 -8.20
N ASP A 245 -9.26 14.67 -7.71
CA ASP A 245 -8.30 15.74 -7.51
C ASP A 245 -7.24 15.34 -6.46
N VAL A 246 -7.65 14.72 -5.36
CA VAL A 246 -6.69 14.25 -4.34
C VAL A 246 -5.69 13.26 -4.95
N ASN A 247 -6.16 12.22 -5.64
CA ASN A 247 -5.27 11.23 -6.24
C ASN A 247 -4.40 11.80 -7.35
N HIS A 248 -4.95 12.70 -8.18
CA HIS A 248 -4.20 13.36 -9.24
C HIS A 248 -3.09 14.26 -8.67
N TRP A 249 -3.38 15.00 -7.61
CA TRP A 249 -2.37 15.82 -6.93
C TRP A 249 -1.25 14.98 -6.32
N ILE A 250 -1.58 13.87 -5.64
CA ILE A 250 -0.58 12.93 -5.10
C ILE A 250 0.28 12.39 -6.25
N HIS A 251 -0.34 11.95 -7.34
CA HIS A 251 0.39 11.43 -8.50
C HIS A 251 1.40 12.46 -9.05
N LEU A 252 0.97 13.71 -9.29
CA LEU A 252 1.84 14.78 -9.79
C LEU A 252 2.98 15.11 -8.81
N ARG A 253 2.68 15.18 -7.51
CA ARG A 253 3.68 15.44 -6.46
C ARG A 253 4.73 14.33 -6.44
N ARG A 254 4.31 13.06 -6.48
CA ARG A 254 5.23 11.92 -6.48
C ARG A 254 6.05 11.84 -7.77
N GLN A 255 5.45 12.15 -8.92
CA GLN A 255 6.14 12.20 -10.20
C GLN A 255 7.22 13.29 -10.22
N ALA A 256 6.92 14.48 -9.68
CA ALA A 256 7.88 15.56 -9.53
C ALA A 256 9.03 15.19 -8.58
N ARG A 257 8.71 14.58 -7.44
CA ARG A 257 9.73 14.10 -6.49
C ARG A 257 10.60 13.00 -7.08
N PHE A 258 10.03 12.04 -7.80
CA PHE A 258 10.78 11.00 -8.51
C PHE A 258 11.74 11.61 -9.54
N ALA A 259 11.27 12.58 -10.33
CA ALA A 259 12.10 13.29 -11.30
C ALA A 259 13.26 14.07 -10.64
N GLN A 260 13.08 14.60 -9.43
CA GLN A 260 14.15 15.26 -8.68
C GLN A 260 15.20 14.26 -8.18
N LEU A 261 14.79 13.08 -7.74
CA LEU A 261 15.68 12.06 -7.20
C LEU A 261 16.41 11.24 -8.27
N TYR A 262 15.74 10.97 -9.39
CA TYR A 262 16.19 10.01 -10.41
C TYR A 262 16.29 10.57 -11.82
N GLY A 263 16.02 11.87 -12.04
CA GLY A 263 16.07 12.50 -13.36
C GLY A 263 14.70 12.51 -14.06
N LYS A 264 14.41 13.62 -14.76
CA LYS A 264 13.10 13.86 -15.42
C LYS A 264 12.84 12.89 -16.55
N GLU A 265 13.88 12.48 -17.26
CA GLU A 265 13.86 11.49 -18.35
C GLU A 265 13.44 10.09 -17.89
N ASN A 266 13.59 9.78 -16.60
CA ASN A 266 13.22 8.50 -16.01
C ASN A 266 11.81 8.51 -15.40
N SER A 267 11.12 9.67 -15.43
CA SER A 267 9.77 9.81 -14.89
C SER A 267 8.71 9.47 -15.95
N SER A 268 7.53 9.05 -15.51
CA SER A 268 6.40 8.79 -16.39
C SER A 268 5.91 10.08 -17.07
N ARG A 269 5.07 9.95 -18.12
CA ARG A 269 4.44 11.12 -18.73
C ARG A 269 3.43 11.75 -17.78
N VAL A 270 3.46 13.07 -17.66
CA VAL A 270 2.44 13.85 -16.94
C VAL A 270 1.11 13.68 -17.68
N THR A 271 0.06 13.31 -16.97
CA THR A 271 -1.31 13.42 -17.48
C THR A 271 -1.95 14.60 -16.78
N GLU A 272 -2.28 15.67 -17.52
CA GLU A 272 -2.93 16.85 -16.96
C GLU A 272 -4.38 16.53 -16.54
N SER A 273 -4.88 17.17 -15.48
CA SER A 273 -6.31 17.11 -15.12
C SER A 273 -6.94 18.46 -15.40
N ALA A 274 -8.08 18.45 -16.09
CA ALA A 274 -8.83 19.66 -16.41
C ALA A 274 -9.45 20.35 -15.17
N SER A 275 -9.57 19.65 -14.03
CA SER A 275 -10.10 20.18 -12.78
C SER A 275 -9.03 20.78 -11.85
N GLN A 276 -7.74 20.61 -12.14
CA GLN A 276 -6.66 21.11 -11.31
C GLN A 276 -5.89 22.26 -11.96
N GLY A 277 -5.95 23.44 -11.32
CA GLY A 277 -4.93 24.47 -11.49
C GLY A 277 -3.60 24.00 -10.90
N TYR A 278 -2.53 24.09 -11.68
CA TYR A 278 -1.20 23.58 -11.34
C TYR A 278 -0.52 24.43 -10.26
N ALA A 279 -0.37 23.88 -9.05
CA ALA A 279 0.76 24.20 -8.18
C ALA A 279 1.01 23.02 -7.22
N PRO A 280 1.83 22.03 -7.60
CA PRO A 280 2.44 21.13 -6.63
C PRO A 280 3.43 21.92 -5.76
N ALA A 281 2.92 22.73 -4.83
CA ALA A 281 3.71 23.51 -3.90
C ALA A 281 3.83 22.77 -2.56
N ALA A 282 4.86 21.92 -2.44
CA ALA A 282 5.56 21.72 -1.17
C ALA A 282 6.90 21.03 -1.41
N LEU A 283 7.74 21.62 -2.27
CA LEU A 283 9.17 21.30 -2.41
C LEU A 283 10.05 22.56 -2.48
N ALA A 284 9.52 23.74 -2.13
CA ALA A 284 10.31 24.97 -2.06
C ALA A 284 9.84 25.87 -0.90
N ALA A 285 10.29 25.56 0.31
CA ALA A 285 10.32 26.52 1.42
C ALA A 285 11.50 26.31 2.39
N GLU A 286 12.54 25.53 2.03
CA GLU A 286 13.69 25.29 2.93
C GLU A 286 15.02 25.96 2.53
N HIS A 287 15.11 26.71 1.43
CA HIS A 287 16.39 27.34 1.05
C HIS A 287 16.50 28.87 1.25
N GLU A 288 15.54 29.54 1.91
CA GLU A 288 15.66 31.00 2.16
C GLU A 288 15.71 31.44 3.63
N LYS A 289 15.71 30.53 4.61
CA LYS A 289 15.79 30.91 6.04
C LYS A 289 17.19 30.86 6.68
N HIS A 290 18.24 30.50 5.94
CA HIS A 290 19.61 30.49 6.48
C HIS A 290 20.62 31.48 5.85
N ALA A 291 20.19 32.33 4.91
CA ALA A 291 21.09 33.32 4.28
C ALA A 291 20.86 34.79 4.70
N ALA A 292 19.83 35.09 5.50
CA ALA A 292 19.53 36.46 5.95
C ALA A 292 19.28 36.49 7.45
N GLY A 293 20.34 36.54 8.25
CA GLY A 293 20.20 36.64 9.70
C GLY A 293 21.47 36.43 10.53
N SER A 294 22.65 36.75 9.99
CA SER A 294 23.82 37.01 10.83
C SER A 294 24.36 38.40 10.49
N ASN A 295 24.00 39.37 11.31
CA ASN A 295 24.76 40.59 11.62
C ASN A 295 23.90 41.51 12.47
N GLY A 296 24.31 41.79 13.70
CA GLY A 296 23.70 42.87 14.49
C GLY A 296 23.68 42.61 15.98
N CYS A 297 24.86 42.67 16.60
CA CYS A 297 25.03 42.79 18.04
C CYS A 297 24.30 44.05 18.56
N ALA A 298 23.52 43.93 19.64
CA ALA A 298 23.17 45.05 20.50
C ALA A 298 22.95 44.54 21.94
N ALA A 299 23.77 45.07 22.85
CA ALA A 299 23.80 44.78 24.27
C ALA A 299 22.57 45.35 25.02
N PRO A 300 22.25 44.86 26.24
CA PRO A 300 21.18 45.42 27.04
C PRO A 300 21.65 46.70 27.75
N GLU A 301 20.97 47.81 27.51
CA GLU A 301 21.13 49.01 28.34
C GLU A 301 20.32 48.89 29.63
N THR A 302 21.02 49.18 30.71
CA THR A 302 20.56 49.32 32.09
C THR A 302 19.84 50.66 32.31
N GLY A 303 18.75 50.61 33.08
CA GLY A 303 18.51 51.54 34.20
C GLY A 303 17.58 52.73 33.97
N ALA A 304 16.43 52.72 34.66
CA ALA A 304 16.10 53.61 35.78
C ALA A 304 14.80 53.13 36.45
#